data_AF-A0A7X6V6I4-F1
#
_entry.id   AF-A0A7X6V6I4-F1
#
_cell.length_a   1.000
_cell.length_b   1.000
_cell.length_c   1.000
_cell.angle_alpha   90.00
_cell.angle_beta   90.00
_cell.angle_gamma   90.00
#
_symmetry.space_group_name_H-M   'P 1'
#
loop_
_entity.id
_entity.type
_entity.pdbx_description
1 polymer ?
#
loop_
_entity_poly.entity_id
_entity_poly.type
_entity_poly.pdbx_seq_one_letter_code
_entity_poly.pdbx_strand_id
1 'polypeptide(L)'
;MNLKSMWQWGILVIAVTFSIVLILPPKEKIRLGLDLRGGHSFTMELDKDAIAETVRERAVEGATEEEIERRITETVETADDTAVEIIRNRIDSLGTEEPVITKGSGGRIYVQIPGASEENRRKAEELMRSVAFLEFRLVSTRSAELASRLLSSGKVPSGYEMEVINGENYYVKQFSTEEGAPEADLSIFGDPPPG
;
A
#
# COMPACT_ATOMS: atom_id res chain seq x y z
N MET A 1 11.04 53.75 -46.91
CA MET A 1 10.26 52.77 -46.12
C MET A 1 9.41 53.53 -45.12
N ASN A 2 8.11 53.27 -45.08
CA ASN A 2 7.17 54.03 -44.25
C ASN A 2 7.40 53.71 -42.76
N LEU A 3 7.69 54.74 -41.96
CA LEU A 3 7.94 54.60 -40.52
C LEU A 3 6.77 53.92 -39.78
N LYS A 4 5.54 54.11 -40.29
CA LYS A 4 4.31 53.48 -39.80
C LYS A 4 4.24 51.97 -40.10
N SER A 5 4.77 51.51 -41.24
CA SER A 5 4.78 50.08 -41.56
C SER A 5 5.83 49.34 -40.74
N MET A 6 7.00 49.94 -40.49
CA MET A 6 8.05 49.30 -39.66
C MET A 6 7.58 48.97 -38.23
N TRP A 7 6.78 49.84 -37.61
CA TRP A 7 6.25 49.59 -36.26
C TRP A 7 5.22 48.44 -36.23
N GLN A 8 4.38 48.32 -37.26
CA GLN A 8 3.43 47.22 -37.39
C GLN A 8 4.13 45.87 -37.53
N TRP A 9 5.22 45.81 -38.30
CA TRP A 9 6.06 44.60 -38.42
C TRP A 9 6.79 44.28 -37.11
N GLY A 10 7.23 45.30 -36.35
CA GLY A 10 7.82 45.10 -35.02
C GLY A 10 6.84 44.48 -34.02
N ILE A 11 5.60 44.96 -33.98
CA ILE A 11 4.54 44.36 -33.14
C ILE A 11 4.24 42.92 -33.57
N LEU A 12 4.18 42.68 -34.89
CA LEU A 12 3.90 41.35 -35.42
C LEU A 12 5.00 40.36 -35.02
N VAL A 13 6.27 40.74 -35.14
CA VAL A 13 7.40 39.91 -34.72
C VAL A 13 7.33 39.64 -33.22
N ILE A 14 7.06 40.64 -32.39
CA ILE A 14 6.92 40.49 -30.93
C ILE A 14 5.77 39.52 -30.60
N ALA A 15 4.61 39.69 -31.22
CA ALA A 15 3.45 38.83 -31.00
C ALA A 15 3.73 37.38 -31.43
N VAL A 16 4.43 37.17 -32.54
CA VAL A 16 4.83 35.84 -33.02
C VAL A 16 5.84 35.22 -32.06
N THR A 17 6.87 35.95 -31.63
CA THR A 17 7.83 35.44 -30.64
C THR A 17 7.18 35.13 -29.30
N PHE A 18 6.25 35.96 -28.83
CA PHE A 18 5.52 35.73 -27.60
C PHE A 18 4.61 34.49 -27.69
N SER A 19 3.98 34.29 -28.85
CA SER A 19 3.19 33.08 -29.14
C SER A 19 4.06 31.81 -29.12
N ILE A 20 5.25 31.86 -29.73
CA ILE A 20 6.21 30.73 -29.72
C ILE A 20 6.70 30.44 -28.29
N VAL A 21 7.01 31.47 -27.51
CA VAL A 21 7.44 31.33 -26.11
C VAL A 21 6.33 30.76 -25.22
N LEU A 22 5.06 31.08 -25.49
CA LEU A 22 3.94 30.48 -24.75
C LEU A 22 3.75 28.99 -25.06
N ILE A 23 4.21 28.51 -26.22
CA ILE A 23 4.06 27.12 -26.68
C ILE A 23 5.24 26.23 -26.24
N LEU A 24 6.41 26.79 -25.91
CA LEU A 24 7.62 26.04 -25.50
C LEU A 24 7.94 26.31 -24.02
N PRO A 25 8.10 25.29 -23.14
CA PRO A 25 8.13 23.84 -23.39
C PRO A 25 6.74 23.16 -23.22
N PRO A 26 6.31 22.30 -24.16
CA PRO A 26 5.00 21.63 -24.12
C PRO A 26 4.93 20.44 -23.14
N LYS A 27 6.06 20.03 -22.55
CA LYS A 27 6.18 18.78 -21.78
C LYS A 27 5.64 18.86 -20.34
N GLU A 28 5.32 20.06 -19.85
CA GLU A 28 4.99 20.26 -18.41
C GLU A 28 3.52 20.59 -18.13
N LYS A 29 2.70 20.87 -19.16
CA LYS A 29 1.35 21.45 -18.94
C LYS A 29 0.17 20.54 -19.28
N ILE A 30 0.41 19.30 -19.74
CA ILE A 30 -0.68 18.39 -20.10
C ILE A 30 -0.59 17.14 -19.22
N ARG A 31 -1.57 16.99 -18.32
CA ARG A 31 -1.83 15.74 -17.60
C ARG A 31 -2.44 14.76 -18.61
N LEU A 32 -1.61 13.91 -19.21
CA LEU A 32 -2.07 12.91 -20.17
C LEU A 32 -2.70 11.72 -19.42
N GLY A 33 -3.78 11.15 -19.96
CA GLY A 33 -4.39 9.93 -19.41
C GLY A 33 -3.56 8.66 -19.68
N LEU A 34 -3.97 7.54 -19.09
CA LEU A 34 -3.29 6.23 -19.15
C LEU A 34 -2.93 5.77 -20.58
N ASP A 35 -3.82 5.98 -21.54
CA ASP A 35 -3.64 5.56 -22.94
C ASP A 35 -2.56 6.36 -23.68
N LEU A 36 -2.32 7.61 -23.27
CA LEU A 36 -1.36 8.52 -23.92
C LEU A 36 -0.05 8.68 -23.14
N ARG A 37 -0.06 8.40 -21.84
CA ARG A 37 1.12 8.50 -20.94
C ARG A 37 1.70 7.12 -20.58
N GLY A 38 0.96 6.04 -20.84
CA GLY A 38 1.25 4.74 -20.26
C GLY A 38 0.96 4.69 -18.76
N GLY A 39 0.90 3.47 -18.21
CA GLY A 39 0.65 3.21 -16.78
C GLY A 39 0.09 1.81 -16.57
N HIS A 40 -0.32 1.52 -15.34
CA HIS A 40 -0.78 0.17 -14.95
C HIS A 40 -2.18 0.21 -14.35
N SER A 41 -2.99 -0.79 -14.69
CA SER A 41 -4.31 -1.00 -14.13
C SER A 41 -4.36 -2.32 -13.36
N PHE A 42 -5.05 -2.29 -12.23
CA PHE A 42 -5.32 -3.44 -11.39
C PHE A 42 -6.82 -3.53 -11.16
N THR A 43 -7.35 -4.75 -11.16
CA THR A 43 -8.73 -5.04 -10.81
C THR A 43 -8.71 -5.95 -9.60
N MET A 44 -9.33 -5.49 -8.53
CA MET A 44 -9.47 -6.23 -7.28
C MET A 44 -10.95 -6.59 -7.09
N GLU A 45 -11.24 -7.70 -6.46
CA GLU A 45 -12.62 -8.10 -6.13
C GLU A 45 -12.68 -8.47 -4.66
N LEU A 46 -13.73 -8.03 -3.99
CA LEU A 46 -13.98 -8.33 -2.59
C LEU A 46 -14.43 -9.80 -2.46
N ASP A 47 -13.80 -10.55 -1.56
CA ASP A 47 -14.20 -11.93 -1.27
C ASP A 47 -15.48 -11.94 -0.42
N LYS A 48 -16.61 -12.04 -1.12
CA LYS A 48 -17.95 -12.03 -0.49
C LYS A 48 -18.22 -13.29 0.30
N ASP A 49 -17.63 -14.41 -0.09
CA ASP A 49 -17.84 -15.69 0.58
C ASP A 49 -17.16 -15.66 1.96
N ALA A 50 -15.93 -15.15 2.03
CA ALA A 50 -15.22 -14.94 3.28
C ALA A 50 -15.94 -13.95 4.23
N ILE A 51 -16.53 -12.88 3.69
CA ILE A 51 -17.34 -11.94 4.46
C ILE A 51 -18.60 -12.63 4.98
N ALA A 52 -19.29 -13.40 4.13
CA ALA A 52 -20.49 -14.11 4.51
C ALA A 52 -20.23 -15.13 5.62
N GLU A 53 -19.12 -15.87 5.53
CA GLU A 53 -18.66 -16.78 6.60
C GLU A 53 -18.40 -16.03 7.91
N THR A 54 -17.64 -14.94 7.85
CA THR A 54 -17.34 -14.12 9.04
C THR A 54 -18.60 -13.55 9.70
N VAL A 55 -19.58 -13.11 8.91
CA VAL A 55 -20.86 -12.58 9.42
C VAL A 55 -21.68 -13.69 10.04
N ARG A 56 -21.70 -14.89 9.44
CA ARG A 56 -22.40 -16.07 9.98
C ARG A 56 -21.77 -16.56 11.28
N GLU A 57 -20.45 -16.60 11.39
CA GLU A 57 -19.73 -16.97 12.62
C GLU A 57 -20.00 -15.99 13.77
N ARG A 58 -20.16 -14.70 13.45
CA ARG A 58 -20.48 -13.65 14.42
C ARG A 58 -21.98 -13.43 14.63
N ALA A 59 -22.83 -14.18 13.93
CA ALA A 59 -24.27 -14.04 14.09
C ALA A 59 -24.68 -14.46 15.51
N VAL A 60 -25.61 -13.70 16.09
CA VAL A 60 -26.17 -14.03 17.41
C VAL A 60 -26.97 -15.33 17.27
N GLU A 61 -26.80 -16.27 18.21
CA GLU A 61 -27.61 -17.49 18.26
C GLU A 61 -29.10 -17.14 18.23
N GLY A 62 -29.82 -17.64 17.22
CA GLY A 62 -31.25 -17.37 16.99
C GLY A 62 -31.56 -16.26 15.99
N ALA A 63 -30.56 -15.68 15.31
CA ALA A 63 -30.80 -14.80 14.17
C ALA A 63 -31.55 -15.53 13.04
N THR A 64 -32.49 -14.85 12.39
CA THR A 64 -33.18 -15.38 11.21
C THR A 64 -32.26 -15.29 9.98
N GLU A 65 -32.45 -16.20 9.01
CA GLU A 65 -31.64 -16.19 7.78
C GLU A 65 -31.75 -14.86 7.02
N GLU A 66 -32.94 -14.23 7.04
CA GLU A 66 -33.17 -12.91 6.44
C GLU A 66 -32.34 -11.80 7.09
N GLU A 67 -32.16 -11.86 8.42
CA GLU A 67 -31.34 -10.88 9.16
C GLU A 67 -29.85 -11.08 8.86
N ILE A 68 -29.41 -12.33 8.68
CA ILE A 68 -28.03 -12.67 8.29
C ILE A 68 -27.74 -12.13 6.90
N GLU A 69 -28.59 -12.42 5.91
CA GLU A 69 -28.41 -11.95 4.52
C GLU A 69 -28.41 -10.42 4.43
N ARG A 70 -29.28 -9.75 5.21
CA ARG A 70 -29.29 -8.29 5.32
C ARG A 70 -27.95 -7.76 5.86
N ARG A 71 -27.41 -8.36 6.92
CA ARG A 71 -26.11 -7.99 7.51
C ARG A 71 -24.96 -8.27 6.56
N ILE A 72 -24.98 -9.37 5.82
CA ILE A 72 -23.96 -9.67 4.81
C ILE A 72 -23.94 -8.56 3.76
N THR A 73 -25.09 -8.18 3.24
CA THR A 73 -25.20 -7.11 2.24
C THR A 73 -24.66 -5.78 2.77
N GLU A 74 -25.08 -5.37 3.97
CA GLU A 74 -24.61 -4.15 4.65
C GLU A 74 -23.09 -4.17 4.91
N THR A 75 -22.55 -5.32 5.32
CA THR A 75 -21.13 -5.51 5.57
C THR A 75 -20.32 -5.44 4.27
N VAL A 76 -20.83 -6.04 3.17
CA VAL A 76 -20.19 -5.99 1.86
C VAL A 76 -20.13 -4.55 1.33
N GLU A 77 -21.21 -3.77 1.44
CA GLU A 77 -21.21 -2.37 1.03
C GLU A 77 -20.20 -1.54 1.85
N THR A 78 -20.20 -1.70 3.17
CA THR A 78 -19.26 -1.01 4.07
C THR A 78 -17.81 -1.40 3.79
N ALA A 79 -17.57 -2.68 3.51
CA ALA A 79 -16.26 -3.20 3.18
C ALA A 79 -15.74 -2.68 1.84
N ASP A 80 -16.59 -2.48 0.84
CA ASP A 80 -16.22 -1.90 -0.45
C ASP A 80 -15.74 -0.44 -0.30
N ASP A 81 -16.45 0.37 0.48
CA ASP A 81 -16.03 1.75 0.80
C ASP A 81 -14.71 1.78 1.57
N THR A 82 -14.58 0.91 2.57
CA THR A 82 -13.37 0.79 3.38
C THR A 82 -12.17 0.35 2.53
N ALA A 83 -12.38 -0.60 1.60
CA ALA A 83 -11.33 -1.10 0.72
C ALA A 83 -10.78 0.00 -0.19
N VAL A 84 -11.65 0.85 -0.76
CA VAL A 84 -11.22 2.01 -1.57
C VAL A 84 -10.34 2.96 -0.77
N GLU A 85 -10.70 3.26 0.48
CA GLU A 85 -9.92 4.14 1.35
C GLU A 85 -8.54 3.53 1.69
N ILE A 86 -8.51 2.23 2.04
CA ILE A 86 -7.27 1.52 2.31
C ILE A 86 -6.35 1.52 1.10
N ILE A 87 -6.87 1.22 -0.09
CA ILE A 87 -6.09 1.21 -1.33
C ILE A 87 -5.53 2.60 -1.61
N ARG A 88 -6.33 3.65 -1.44
CA ARG A 88 -5.87 5.04 -1.61
C ARG A 88 -4.70 5.36 -0.69
N ASN A 89 -4.87 5.13 0.61
CA ASN A 89 -3.84 5.40 1.60
C ASN A 89 -2.54 4.61 1.34
N ARG A 90 -2.64 3.38 0.83
CA ARG A 90 -1.48 2.55 0.47
C ARG A 90 -0.74 3.10 -0.75
N ILE A 91 -1.46 3.48 -1.80
CA ILE A 91 -0.83 3.97 -3.03
C ILE A 91 -0.26 5.38 -2.85
N ASP A 92 -0.88 6.23 -2.03
CA ASP A 92 -0.37 7.57 -1.72
C ASP A 92 1.05 7.53 -1.13
N SER A 93 1.42 6.45 -0.44
CA SER A 93 2.77 6.26 0.11
C SER A 93 3.88 6.12 -0.94
N LEU A 94 3.52 5.85 -2.20
CA LEU A 94 4.48 5.66 -3.31
C LEU A 94 4.97 6.98 -3.92
N GLY A 95 4.38 8.12 -3.54
CA GLY A 95 4.73 9.44 -4.09
C GLY A 95 4.44 9.59 -5.58
N THR A 96 3.57 8.73 -6.15
CA THR A 96 3.13 8.76 -7.54
C THR A 96 2.07 9.84 -7.78
N GLU A 97 1.91 10.31 -9.03
CA GLU A 97 0.76 11.15 -9.40
C GLU A 97 -0.55 10.43 -9.01
N GLU A 98 -1.49 11.16 -8.42
CA GLU A 98 -2.72 10.65 -7.77
C GLU A 98 -3.36 9.47 -8.53
N PRO A 99 -3.52 8.29 -7.89
CA PRO A 99 -4.14 7.13 -8.53
C PRO A 99 -5.64 7.36 -8.74
N VAL A 100 -6.17 6.84 -9.86
CA VAL A 100 -7.61 6.83 -10.12
C VAL A 100 -8.17 5.51 -9.61
N ILE A 101 -8.98 5.57 -8.55
CA ILE A 101 -9.64 4.42 -7.96
C ILE A 101 -11.15 4.53 -8.20
N THR A 102 -11.76 3.48 -8.75
CA THR A 102 -13.18 3.48 -9.12
C THR A 102 -13.84 2.17 -8.73
N LYS A 103 -15.00 2.27 -8.06
CA LYS A 103 -15.84 1.12 -7.74
C LYS A 103 -16.57 0.62 -8.98
N GLY A 104 -16.47 -0.67 -9.23
CA GLY A 104 -17.12 -1.41 -10.28
C GLY A 104 -18.35 -2.16 -9.76
N SER A 105 -19.09 -2.78 -10.68
CA SER A 105 -20.20 -3.65 -10.31
C SER A 105 -19.71 -4.92 -9.61
N GLY A 106 -20.45 -5.36 -8.60
CA GLY A 106 -20.21 -6.63 -7.93
C GLY A 106 -19.08 -6.63 -6.89
N GLY A 107 -18.69 -5.48 -6.33
CA GLY A 107 -17.60 -5.39 -5.35
C GLY A 107 -16.21 -5.44 -6.00
N ARG A 108 -16.12 -5.00 -7.26
CA ARG A 108 -14.85 -4.87 -7.98
C ARG A 108 -14.31 -3.47 -7.79
N ILE A 109 -12.99 -3.33 -7.64
CA ILE A 109 -12.32 -2.04 -7.52
C ILE A 109 -11.27 -1.95 -8.62
N TYR A 110 -11.40 -0.93 -9.47
CA TYR A 110 -10.44 -0.61 -10.52
C TYR A 110 -9.46 0.44 -10.02
N VAL A 111 -8.18 0.12 -10.05
CA VAL A 111 -7.09 1.01 -9.64
C VAL A 111 -6.21 1.30 -10.85
N GLN A 112 -6.02 2.56 -11.17
CA GLN A 112 -5.18 3.00 -12.29
C GLN A 112 -4.10 3.93 -11.76
N ILE A 113 -2.85 3.62 -12.10
CA ILE A 113 -1.67 4.39 -11.66
C ILE A 113 -1.01 4.98 -12.91
N PRO A 114 -1.26 6.27 -13.22
CA PRO A 114 -0.70 6.91 -14.42
C PRO A 114 0.80 7.13 -14.26
N GLY A 115 1.58 6.88 -15.32
CA GLY A 115 3.01 7.21 -15.35
C GLY A 115 3.88 6.49 -14.32
N ALA A 116 3.40 5.42 -13.69
CA ALA A 116 4.21 4.60 -12.80
C ALA A 116 5.36 3.92 -13.57
N SER A 117 6.58 4.03 -13.04
CA SER A 117 7.69 3.18 -13.46
C SER A 117 7.41 1.71 -13.12
N GLU A 118 8.12 0.79 -13.77
CA GLU A 118 8.00 -0.65 -13.48
C GLU A 118 8.29 -0.97 -11.99
N GLU A 119 9.18 -0.20 -11.35
CA GLU A 119 9.47 -0.31 -9.92
C GLU A 119 8.27 0.14 -9.06
N ASN A 120 7.68 1.30 -9.36
CA ASN A 120 6.51 1.81 -8.65
C ASN A 120 5.29 0.91 -8.85
N ARG A 121 5.14 0.32 -10.04
CA ARG A 121 4.13 -0.70 -10.30
C ARG A 121 4.29 -1.90 -9.38
N ARG A 122 5.50 -2.45 -9.27
CA ARG A 122 5.76 -3.63 -8.45
C ARG A 122 5.51 -3.33 -6.96
N LYS A 123 5.97 -2.17 -6.49
CA LYS A 123 5.69 -1.71 -5.12
C LYS A 123 4.20 -1.50 -4.88
N ALA A 124 3.49 -0.91 -5.83
CA ALA A 124 2.03 -0.76 -5.76
C ALA A 124 1.32 -2.12 -5.67
N GLU A 125 1.69 -3.06 -6.53
CA GLU A 125 1.15 -4.42 -6.51
C GLU A 125 1.41 -5.11 -5.16
N GLU A 126 2.63 -4.99 -4.62
CA GLU A 126 3.01 -5.54 -3.32
C GLU A 126 2.21 -4.91 -2.18
N LEU A 127 2.10 -3.58 -2.15
CA LEU A 127 1.30 -2.87 -1.14
C LEU A 127 -0.18 -3.22 -1.23
N MET A 128 -0.74 -3.38 -2.44
CA MET A 128 -2.13 -3.78 -2.63
C MET A 128 -2.40 -5.24 -2.23
N ARG A 129 -1.45 -6.16 -2.47
CA ARG A 129 -1.55 -7.57 -2.07
C ARG A 129 -1.30 -7.79 -0.58
N SER A 130 -0.40 -7.03 0.03
CA SER A 130 -0.01 -7.23 1.43
C SER A 130 -1.21 -7.00 2.34
N VAL A 131 -1.62 -8.01 3.10
CA VAL A 131 -2.62 -7.83 4.15
C VAL A 131 -1.87 -7.31 5.37
N ALA A 132 -1.87 -5.99 5.56
CA ALA A 132 -1.23 -5.37 6.72
C ALA A 132 -2.06 -5.65 7.99
N PHE A 133 -1.85 -6.80 8.61
CA PHE A 133 -2.37 -7.09 9.94
C PHE A 133 -1.54 -6.31 10.98
N LEU A 134 -2.15 -5.31 11.61
CA LEU A 134 -1.56 -4.61 12.74
C LEU A 134 -2.03 -5.27 14.04
N GLU A 135 -1.15 -6.01 14.69
CA GLU A 135 -1.40 -6.59 16.01
C GLU A 135 -0.66 -5.82 17.10
N PHE A 136 -1.40 -5.38 18.11
CA PHE A 136 -0.81 -4.87 19.34
C PHE A 136 -0.70 -6.01 20.34
N ARG A 137 0.53 -6.35 20.73
CA ARG A 137 0.80 -7.36 21.77
C ARG A 137 1.45 -6.70 22.98
N LEU A 138 1.07 -7.15 24.16
CA LEU A 138 1.71 -6.72 25.41
C LEU A 138 3.11 -7.32 25.49
N VAL A 139 4.12 -6.47 25.72
CA VAL A 139 5.49 -6.91 25.95
C VAL A 139 5.60 -7.40 27.39
N SER A 140 6.26 -8.55 27.60
CA SER A 140 6.47 -9.07 28.95
C SER A 140 7.38 -8.13 29.74
N THR A 141 7.07 -7.91 31.02
CA THR A 141 7.93 -7.15 31.94
C THR A 141 9.30 -7.80 32.12
N ARG A 142 9.42 -9.10 31.84
CA ARG A 142 10.68 -9.86 31.90
C ARG A 142 11.38 -9.99 30.55
N SER A 143 10.92 -9.31 29.49
CA SER A 143 11.51 -9.45 28.16
C SER A 143 13.01 -9.17 28.13
N ALA A 144 13.51 -8.21 28.93
CA ALA A 144 14.94 -7.93 29.02
C ALA A 144 15.75 -9.07 29.65
N GLU A 145 15.22 -9.72 30.69
CA GLU A 145 15.86 -10.84 31.36
C GLU A 145 15.81 -12.12 30.50
N LEU A 146 14.67 -12.36 29.85
CA LEU A 146 14.51 -13.50 28.94
C LEU A 146 15.43 -13.36 27.73
N ALA A 147 15.54 -12.14 27.17
CA ALA A 147 16.50 -11.84 26.13
C ALA A 147 17.94 -12.10 26.61
N SER A 148 18.36 -11.57 27.76
CA SER A 148 19.74 -11.76 28.26
C SER A 148 20.10 -13.23 28.48
N ARG A 149 19.16 -14.05 28.97
CA ARG A 149 19.33 -15.51 29.10
C ARG A 149 19.47 -16.21 27.75
N LEU A 150 18.63 -15.87 26.77
CA LEU A 150 18.73 -16.42 25.41
C LEU A 150 20.09 -16.09 24.78
N LEU A 151 20.51 -14.81 24.86
CA LEU A 151 21.80 -14.33 24.36
C LEU A 151 22.98 -15.07 25.02
N SER A 152 22.94 -15.23 26.34
CA SER A 152 23.99 -15.93 27.10
C SER A 152 24.07 -17.42 26.80
N SER A 153 22.93 -18.03 26.43
CA SER A 153 22.86 -19.44 26.02
C SER A 153 23.29 -19.67 24.57
N GLY A 154 23.66 -18.63 23.83
CA GLY A 154 24.03 -18.71 22.42
C GLY A 154 22.86 -19.05 21.48
N LYS A 155 21.62 -19.00 21.98
CA LYS A 155 20.43 -19.25 21.16
C LYS A 155 20.06 -17.98 20.40
N VAL A 156 19.82 -18.14 19.10
CA VAL A 156 19.40 -17.07 18.19
C VAL A 156 17.87 -17.15 18.03
N PRO A 157 17.12 -16.08 18.34
CA PRO A 157 15.67 -16.05 18.09
C PRO A 157 15.35 -16.17 16.60
N SER A 158 14.18 -16.74 16.27
CA SER A 158 13.71 -16.86 14.88
C SER A 158 13.73 -15.51 14.15
N GLY A 159 14.27 -15.48 12.94
CA GLY A 159 14.41 -14.27 12.10
C GLY A 159 15.62 -13.38 12.40
N TYR A 160 16.51 -13.81 13.29
CA TYR A 160 17.80 -13.15 13.55
C TYR A 160 18.97 -14.08 13.19
N GLU A 161 20.10 -13.50 12.81
CA GLU A 161 21.39 -14.20 12.70
C GLU A 161 22.40 -13.56 13.66
N MET A 162 23.34 -14.37 14.18
CA MET A 162 24.42 -13.87 15.02
C MET A 162 25.63 -13.51 14.14
N GLU A 163 26.03 -12.26 14.14
CA GLU A 163 27.26 -11.78 13.50
C GLU A 163 28.28 -11.39 14.57
N VAL A 164 29.55 -11.76 14.35
CA VAL A 164 30.65 -11.36 15.24
C VAL A 164 31.36 -10.17 14.62
N ILE A 165 31.17 -8.99 15.18
CA ILE A 165 31.80 -7.76 14.72
C ILE A 165 32.80 -7.33 15.80
N ASN A 166 34.08 -7.24 15.43
CA ASN A 166 35.18 -6.85 16.35
C ASN A 166 35.30 -7.71 17.62
N GLY A 167 34.91 -8.98 17.55
CA GLY A 167 34.97 -9.90 18.69
C GLY A 167 33.77 -9.83 19.65
N GLU A 168 32.75 -9.03 19.32
CA GLU A 168 31.48 -8.97 20.04
C GLU A 168 30.36 -9.59 19.19
N ASN A 169 29.41 -10.26 19.85
CA ASN A 169 28.28 -10.91 19.21
C ASN A 169 27.12 -9.91 19.04
N TYR A 170 26.70 -9.68 17.79
CA TYR A 170 25.55 -8.88 17.41
C TYR A 170 24.47 -9.78 16.81
N TYR A 171 23.20 -9.46 17.06
CA TYR A 171 22.06 -10.16 16.47
C TYR A 171 21.42 -9.27 15.42
N VAL A 172 21.52 -9.66 14.16
CA VAL A 172 21.05 -8.87 13.02
C VAL A 172 19.76 -9.51 12.48
N LYS A 173 18.71 -8.71 12.32
CA LYS A 173 17.46 -9.16 11.70
C LYS A 173 17.63 -9.10 10.19
N GLN A 174 17.62 -10.24 9.51
CA GLN A 174 17.57 -10.24 8.04
C GLN A 174 16.14 -9.91 7.59
N PHE A 175 15.96 -8.77 6.95
CA PHE A 175 14.72 -8.46 6.25
C PHE A 175 14.73 -9.19 4.91
N SER A 176 14.34 -10.47 4.89
CA SER A 176 14.01 -11.13 3.63
C SER A 176 12.67 -10.58 3.15
N THR A 177 12.68 -9.84 2.04
CA THR A 177 11.49 -9.18 1.47
C THR A 177 10.48 -10.18 0.90
N GLU A 178 10.82 -11.47 0.80
CA GLU A 178 10.02 -12.45 0.02
C GLU A 178 9.16 -13.41 0.85
N GLU A 179 9.40 -13.60 2.16
CA GLU A 179 8.78 -14.72 2.91
C GLU A 179 7.76 -14.35 4.00
N GLY A 180 7.44 -13.07 4.16
CA GLY A 180 6.56 -12.64 5.26
C GLY A 180 7.24 -12.81 6.64
N ALA A 181 6.61 -12.29 7.69
CA ALA A 181 7.18 -12.37 9.03
C ALA A 181 7.26 -13.83 9.49
N PRO A 182 8.43 -14.34 9.92
CA PRO A 182 8.53 -15.70 10.43
C PRO A 182 7.63 -15.84 11.66
N GLU A 183 6.83 -16.91 11.71
CA GLU A 183 6.10 -17.27 12.93
C GLU A 183 7.11 -17.41 14.08
N ALA A 184 6.83 -16.71 15.19
CA ALA A 184 7.66 -16.78 16.36
C ALA A 184 7.53 -18.18 16.98
N ASP A 185 8.60 -18.98 16.96
CA ASP A 185 8.65 -20.23 17.70
C ASP A 185 8.60 -19.94 19.20
N LEU A 186 7.41 -20.12 19.79
CA LEU A 186 7.16 -19.84 21.20
C LEU A 186 7.77 -20.90 22.13
N SER A 187 8.20 -22.05 21.60
CA SER A 187 8.78 -23.13 22.41
C SER A 187 10.11 -22.75 23.08
N ILE A 188 10.78 -21.70 22.57
CA ILE A 188 12.04 -21.19 23.13
C ILE A 188 11.85 -20.47 24.48
N PHE A 189 10.63 -20.02 24.80
CA PHE A 189 10.36 -19.24 26.01
C PHE A 189 10.05 -20.11 27.25
N GLY A 190 9.93 -21.42 27.06
CA GLY A 190 9.55 -22.37 28.13
C GLY A 190 8.10 -22.18 28.60
N ASP A 191 7.56 -23.21 29.25
CA ASP A 191 6.19 -23.15 29.76
C ASP A 191 6.06 -22.03 30.81
N PRO A 192 4.96 -21.24 30.77
CA PRO A 192 4.70 -20.26 31.79
C PRO A 192 4.62 -20.97 33.16
N PRO A 193 5.20 -20.39 34.23
CA PRO A 193 5.09 -20.98 35.56
C PRO A 193 3.61 -21.11 35.95
N PRO A 194 3.21 -22.21 36.62
CA PRO A 194 1.83 -22.37 37.07
C PRO A 194 1.49 -21.22 38.04
N GLY A 195 0.36 -20.57 37.77
CA GLY A 195 -0.19 -19.48 38.58
C GLY A 195 -0.78 -19.96 39.90
#